data_AF-A0A3M1B289-F1
#
_entry.id   AF-A0A3M1B289-F1
#
_cell.length_a   1.000
_cell.length_b   1.000
_cell.length_c   1.000
_cell.angle_alpha   90.00
_cell.angle_beta   90.00
_cell.angle_gamma   90.00
#
_symmetry.space_group_name_H-M   'P 1'
#
loop_
_entity.id
_entity.type
_entity.pdbx_description
1 polymer ?
#
loop_
_entity_poly.entity_id
_entity_poly.type
_entity_poly.pdbx_seq_one_letter_code
_entity_poly.pdbx_strand_id
1 'polypeptide(L)'
;MRFDLADLKRVIQQYEAGKASIDELKAMILATVERVTEYDRRALRKLLLEVEGRLDMIQFTTESQRVYVTILPVLNKLKQAIEEDEVDK
;
A
#
# COMPACT_ATOMS: atom_id res chain seq x y z
N MET A 1 -11.84 -12.18 -13.04
CA MET A 1 -11.41 -12.53 -11.67
C MET A 1 -11.44 -11.26 -10.85
N ARG A 2 -12.29 -11.16 -9.82
CA ARG A 2 -12.34 -9.98 -8.94
C ARG A 2 -11.22 -10.16 -7.92
N PHE A 3 -10.21 -9.31 -7.97
CA PHE A 3 -9.13 -9.33 -6.99
C PHE A 3 -9.63 -8.75 -5.67
N ASP A 4 -9.38 -9.46 -4.56
CA ASP A 4 -9.77 -9.04 -3.23
C ASP A 4 -8.64 -8.21 -2.59
N LEU A 5 -8.95 -6.97 -2.22
CA LEU A 5 -8.03 -6.03 -1.60
C LEU A 5 -8.05 -6.14 -0.06
N ALA A 6 -8.87 -7.02 0.52
CA ALA A 6 -8.99 -7.22 1.96
C ALA A 6 -7.65 -7.63 2.61
N ASP A 7 -6.85 -8.43 1.91
CA ASP A 7 -5.52 -8.83 2.40
C ASP A 7 -4.55 -7.65 2.46
N LEU A 8 -4.54 -6.80 1.43
CA LEU A 8 -3.74 -5.57 1.44
C LEU A 8 -4.18 -4.63 2.56
N LYS A 9 -5.49 -4.41 2.72
CA LYS A 9 -6.06 -3.57 3.79
C LYS A 9 -5.63 -4.07 5.17
N ARG A 10 -5.70 -5.39 5.40
CA ARG A 10 -5.29 -6.04 6.65
C ARG A 10 -3.82 -5.83 6.96
N VAL A 11 -2.94 -5.99 5.97
CA VAL A 11 -1.49 -5.81 6.16
C VAL A 11 -1.14 -4.35 6.47
N ILE A 12 -1.80 -3.37 5.81
CA ILE A 12 -1.61 -1.95 6.14
C ILE A 12 -1.99 -1.68 7.60
N GLN A 13 -3.13 -2.20 8.07
CA GLN A 13 -3.56 -2.05 9.47
C GLN A 13 -2.61 -2.71 10.47
N GLN A 14 -2.08 -3.90 10.13
CA GLN A 14 -1.10 -4.58 10.98
C GLN A 14 0.22 -3.80 11.07
N TYR A 15 0.68 -3.22 9.97
CA TYR A 15 1.88 -2.38 9.94
C TYR A 15 1.71 -1.12 10.81
N GLU A 16 0.57 -0.44 10.69
CA GLU A 16 0.25 0.73 11.54
C GLU A 16 0.16 0.39 13.03
N ALA A 17 -0.28 -0.83 13.35
CA ALA A 17 -0.32 -1.34 14.72
C ALA A 17 1.03 -1.87 15.22
N GLY A 18 2.10 -1.81 14.41
CA GLY A 18 3.42 -2.37 14.74
C GLY A 18 3.45 -3.90 14.80
N LYS A 19 2.46 -4.58 14.20
CA LYS A 19 2.30 -6.04 14.17
C LYS A 19 2.80 -6.70 12.87
N ALA A 20 3.04 -5.90 11.84
CA ALA A 20 3.69 -6.33 10.61
C ALA A 20 4.94 -5.48 10.36
N SER A 21 5.96 -6.13 9.79
CA SER A 21 7.19 -5.50 9.36
C SER A 21 7.01 -4.69 8.08
N ILE A 22 7.96 -3.81 7.79
CA ILE A 22 8.00 -3.07 6.53
C ILE A 22 8.15 -3.99 5.31
N ASP A 23 8.88 -5.10 5.45
CA ASP A 23 9.11 -6.04 4.35
C ASP A 23 7.83 -6.82 4.01
N GLU A 24 7.02 -7.19 5.01
CA GLU A 24 5.69 -7.77 4.79
C GLU A 24 4.75 -6.79 4.08
N LEU A 25 4.76 -5.51 4.46
CA LEU A 25 3.99 -4.47 3.78
C LEU A 25 4.43 -4.30 2.32
N LYS A 26 5.74 -4.23 2.06
CA LYS A 26 6.30 -4.15 0.71
C LYS A 26 5.88 -5.32 -0.16
N ALA A 27 6.05 -6.55 0.34
CA ALA A 27 5.71 -7.75 -0.40
C ALA A 27 4.23 -7.77 -0.80
N MET A 28 3.34 -7.37 0.12
CA MET A 28 1.90 -7.30 -0.15
C MET A 28 1.55 -6.22 -1.19
N ILE A 29 2.20 -5.05 -1.12
CA ILE A 29 1.97 -3.98 -2.10
C ILE A 29 2.46 -4.39 -3.48
N LEU A 30 3.66 -4.96 -3.59
CA LEU A 30 4.21 -5.45 -4.85
C LEU A 30 3.29 -6.50 -5.49
N ALA A 31 2.86 -7.50 -4.71
CA ALA A 31 1.93 -8.53 -5.18
C ALA A 31 0.59 -7.93 -5.63
N THR A 32 0.15 -6.83 -5.02
CA THR A 32 -1.08 -6.12 -5.39
C THR A 32 -0.88 -5.31 -6.68
N VAL A 33 0.26 -4.62 -6.86
CA VAL A 33 0.61 -3.89 -8.10
C VAL A 33 0.64 -4.83 -9.30
N GLU A 34 1.21 -6.03 -9.15
CA GLU A 34 1.29 -7.03 -10.21
C GLU A 34 -0.09 -7.52 -10.67
N ARG A 35 -1.08 -7.50 -9.76
CA ARG A 35 -2.43 -8.02 -9.99
C ARG A 35 -3.43 -6.93 -10.43
N VAL A 36 -3.23 -5.67 -10.03
CA VAL A 36 -4.11 -4.55 -10.37
C VAL A 36 -3.66 -3.91 -11.67
N THR A 37 -4.35 -4.16 -12.79
CA THR A 37 -3.99 -3.57 -14.08
C THR A 37 -4.37 -2.07 -14.18
N GLU A 38 -3.69 -1.31 -15.05
CA GLU A 38 -4.03 0.10 -15.28
C GLU A 38 -5.42 0.28 -15.88
N TYR A 39 -5.88 -0.69 -16.67
CA TYR A 39 -7.18 -0.67 -17.35
C TYR A 39 -8.35 -0.79 -16.36
N ASP A 40 -8.19 -1.62 -15.31
CA ASP A 40 -9.25 -1.88 -14.35
C ASP A 40 -9.32 -0.79 -13.27
N ARG A 41 -8.17 -0.31 -12.78
CA ARG A 41 -8.10 0.58 -11.59
C ARG A 41 -6.90 1.53 -11.64
N ARG A 42 -6.85 2.40 -12.64
CA ARG A 42 -5.75 3.37 -12.87
C ARG A 42 -5.35 4.17 -11.62
N ALA A 43 -6.34 4.73 -10.91
CA ALA A 43 -6.09 5.54 -9.71
C ALA A 43 -5.45 4.72 -8.58
N LEU A 44 -5.98 3.53 -8.31
CA LEU A 44 -5.44 2.60 -7.31
C LEU A 44 -4.03 2.14 -7.68
N ARG A 45 -3.79 1.77 -8.94
CA ARG A 45 -2.46 1.36 -9.43
C ARG A 45 -1.43 2.46 -9.22
N LYS A 46 -1.78 3.72 -9.51
CA LYS A 46 -0.91 4.87 -9.28
C LYS A 46 -0.55 5.04 -7.80
N LEU A 47 -1.53 4.89 -6.90
CA LEU A 47 -1.31 4.96 -5.46
C LEU A 47 -0.41 3.82 -4.96
N LEU A 48 -0.63 2.60 -5.44
CA LEU A 48 0.19 1.44 -5.08
C LEU A 48 1.67 1.63 -5.49
N LEU A 49 1.92 2.11 -6.72
CA LEU A 49 3.26 2.42 -7.20
C LEU A 49 3.92 3.57 -6.41
N GLU A 50 3.14 4.58 -6.01
CA GLU A 50 3.66 5.66 -5.17
C GLU A 50 4.09 5.14 -3.79
N VAL A 51 3.30 4.24 -3.17
CA VAL A 51 3.66 3.64 -1.88
C VAL A 51 4.87 2.73 -2.02
N GLU A 52 4.93 1.90 -3.06
CA GLU A 52 6.06 1.01 -3.33
C GLU A 52 7.38 1.78 -3.46
N GLY A 53 7.43 2.80 -4.31
CA GLY A 53 8.62 3.64 -4.46
C GLY A 53 9.04 4.34 -3.15
N ARG A 54 8.10 4.76 -2.32
CA ARG A 54 8.41 5.36 -1.00
C ARG A 54 8.94 4.33 0.00
N LEU A 55 8.38 3.12 0.01
CA LEU A 55 8.88 2.04 0.87
C LEU A 55 10.31 1.64 0.44
N ASP A 56 10.60 1.65 -0.86
CA ASP A 56 11.95 1.40 -1.38
C ASP A 56 12.98 2.41 -0.88
N MET A 57 12.62 3.69 -0.82
CA MET A 57 13.50 4.71 -0.25
C MET A 57 13.83 4.49 1.24
N ILE A 58 12.97 3.79 2.01
CA ILE A 58 13.24 3.48 3.42
C ILE A 58 14.45 2.55 3.58
N GLN A 59 14.64 1.60 2.67
CA GLN A 59 15.76 0.64 2.75
C GLN A 59 17.13 1.30 2.53
N PHE A 60 17.17 2.49 1.92
CA PHE A 60 18.41 3.18 1.58
C PHE A 60 18.70 4.41 2.45
N THR A 61 17.87 4.71 3.45
CA THR A 61 18.00 5.91 4.28
C THR A 61 18.23 5.59 5.76
N THR A 62 19.24 6.23 6.36
CA THR A 62 19.49 6.18 7.82
C THR A 62 18.43 6.96 8.62
N GLU A 63 17.60 7.77 7.97
CA GLU A 63 16.48 8.53 8.55
C GLU A 63 15.13 7.78 8.47
N SER A 64 15.13 6.48 8.76
CA SER A 64 13.94 5.60 8.69
C SER A 64 12.72 6.18 9.41
N GLN A 65 12.92 6.91 10.51
CA GLN A 65 11.87 7.58 11.28
C GLN A 65 11.20 8.72 10.51
N ARG A 66 11.95 9.48 9.71
CA ARG A 66 11.44 10.58 8.89
C ARG A 66 10.62 10.05 7.71
N VAL A 67 11.05 8.93 7.14
CA VAL A 67 10.34 8.27 6.04
C VAL A 67 9.07 7.54 6.53
N TYR A 68 9.09 7.02 7.76
CA TYR A 68 7.86 6.51 8.40
C TYR A 68 6.78 7.60 8.50
N VAL A 69 7.14 8.83 8.86
CA VAL A 69 6.19 9.95 8.92
C VAL A 69 5.66 10.32 7.53
N THR A 70 6.46 10.20 6.47
CA THR A 70 6.02 10.54 5.11
C THR A 70 5.20 9.45 4.43
N ILE A 71 5.25 8.20 4.93
CA ILE A 71 4.50 7.10 4.34
C ILE A 71 3.09 6.96 4.88
N LEU A 72 2.87 7.29 6.16
CA LEU A 72 1.55 7.22 6.79
C LEU A 72 0.44 7.96 6.03
N PRO A 73 0.63 9.19 5.51
CA PRO A 73 -0.41 9.88 4.74
C PRO A 73 -0.77 9.14 3.44
N VAL A 74 0.19 8.47 2.81
CA VAL A 74 -0.05 7.76 1.54
C VAL A 74 -0.70 6.41 1.79
N LEU A 75 -0.32 5.71 2.87
CA LEU A 75 -1.00 4.49 3.32
C LEU A 75 -2.47 4.76 3.69
N ASN A 76 -2.74 5.92 4.33
CA ASN A 76 -4.12 6.34 4.60
C ASN A 76 -4.92 6.57 3.32
N LYS A 77 -4.36 7.27 2.32
CA LYS A 77 -5.01 7.44 1.01
C LYS A 77 -5.23 6.10 0.30
N LEU A 78 -4.27 5.18 0.39
CA LEU A 78 -4.40 3.85 -0.19
C LEU A 78 -5.54 3.06 0.47
N LYS A 79 -5.66 3.09 1.81
CA LYS A 79 -6.79 2.46 2.52
C LYS A 79 -8.13 3.05 2.11
N GLN A 80 -8.24 4.38 1.99
CA GLN A 80 -9.46 5.05 1.54
C GLN A 80 -9.84 4.63 0.12
N ALA A 81 -8.88 4.60 -0.81
CA ALA A 81 -9.11 4.15 -2.18
C ALA A 81 -9.55 2.67 -2.26
N ILE A 82 -9.04 1.81 -1.35
CA ILE A 82 -9.50 0.42 -1.23
C ILE A 82 -10.96 0.37 -0.74
N GLU A 83 -11.34 1.21 0.23
CA GLU A 83 -12.70 1.29 0.75
C GLU A 83 -13.71 1.81 -0.27
N GLU A 84 -13.36 2.86 -1.02
CA GLU A 84 -14.18 3.39 -2.11
C GLU A 84 -14.43 2.33 -3.19
N ASP A 85 -13.40 1.55 -3.53
CA ASP A 85 -13.52 0.42 -4.46
C ASP A 85 -14.38 -0.75 -3.93
N GLU A 86 -14.52 -0.90 -2.61
CA GLU A 86 -15.45 -1.87 -2.01
C GLU A 86 -16.91 -1.39 -2.08
N VAL A 87 -17.14 -0.07 -2.07
CA VAL A 87 -18.48 0.56 -2.06
C VAL A 87 -19.06 0.73 -3.46
N ASP A 88 -18.23 0.99 -4.48
CA ASP A 88 -18.66 1.10 -5.89
C ASP A 88 -19.02 -0.26 -6.55
N LYS A 89 -19.23 -1.31 -5.76
CA LYS A 89 -19.44 -2.71 -6.19
C LYS A 89 -20.84 -3.23 -5.96
#